data_AF-A0A2H0GA14-F1
#
_entry.id   AF-A0A2H0GA14-F1
#
_cell.length_a   1.000
_cell.length_b   1.000
_cell.length_c   1.000
_cell.angle_alpha   90.00
_cell.angle_beta   90.00
_cell.angle_gamma   90.00
#
_symmetry.space_group_name_H-M   'P 1'
#
loop_
_entity.id
_entity.type
_entity.pdbx_description
1 polymer ?
#
loop_
_entity_poly.entity_id
_entity_poly.type
_entity_poly.pdbx_seq_one_letter_code
_entity_poly.pdbx_strand_id
1 'polypeptide(L)' 'MNSKEIKGTWNEQKGILKQKFAVLTDNDLMHEEGKRDEMIGKLQIILGKTKEELNKILAEL' A
#
# COMPACT_ATOMS: atom_id res chain seq x y z
N MET A 1 2.94 -21.42 -0.60
CA MET A 1 1.94 -21.41 -1.70
C MET A 1 1.19 -20.09 -1.56
N ASN A 2 1.03 -19.15 -2.50
CA ASN A 2 1.16 -19.11 -3.97
C ASN A 2 1.54 -17.66 -4.37
N SER A 3 2.70 -17.44 -4.99
CA SER A 3 3.22 -16.10 -5.34
C SER A 3 2.67 -15.56 -6.68
N LYS A 4 1.36 -15.75 -6.95
CA LYS A 4 0.73 -15.37 -8.23
C LYS A 4 -0.52 -14.51 -8.13
N GLU A 5 -1.06 -14.26 -6.92
CA GLU A 5 -2.33 -13.53 -6.76
C GLU A 5 -2.18 -12.01 -6.57
N ILE A 6 -0.95 -11.49 -6.36
CA ILE A 6 -0.72 -10.08 -6.00
C ILE A 6 -0.95 -9.10 -7.18
N LYS A 7 -1.08 -9.60 -8.42
CA LYS A 7 -1.36 -8.73 -9.58
C LYS A 7 -2.81 -8.22 -9.63
N GLY A 8 -3.74 -8.84 -8.89
CA GLY A 8 -5.13 -8.39 -8.78
C GLY A 8 -5.42 -7.45 -7.60
N THR A 9 -4.61 -7.46 -6.54
CA THR A 9 -5.02 -6.94 -5.22
C THR A 9 -4.59 -5.51 -4.91
N TRP A 10 -3.61 -4.92 -5.60
CA TRP A 10 -3.14 -3.59 -5.21
C TRP A 10 -4.18 -2.48 -5.40
N ASN A 11 -4.96 -2.57 -6.47
CA ASN A 11 -6.00 -1.57 -6.76
C ASN A 11 -7.17 -1.65 -5.76
N GLU A 12 -7.34 -2.79 -5.09
CA GLU A 12 -8.32 -2.99 -4.02
C GLU A 12 -7.73 -2.56 -2.66
N GLN A 13 -6.52 -3.01 -2.36
CA GLN A 13 -5.76 -2.60 -1.16
C GLN A 13 -5.58 -1.09 -1.08
N LYS A 14 -5.32 -0.41 -2.21
CA LYS A 14 -5.25 1.06 -2.26
C LYS A 14 -6.61 1.69 -1.90
N GLY A 15 -7.71 1.13 -2.39
CA GLY A 15 -9.05 1.62 -2.10
C GLY A 15 -9.35 1.56 -0.61
N ILE A 16 -9.05 0.43 0.02
CA ILE A 16 -9.26 0.24 1.45
C ILE A 16 -8.29 1.11 2.26
N LEU A 17 -7.04 1.25 1.83
CA LEU A 17 -6.08 2.16 2.46
C LEU A 17 -6.57 3.61 2.44
N LYS A 18 -7.14 4.10 1.32
CA LYS A 18 -7.74 5.46 1.28
C LYS A 18 -8.93 5.60 2.21
N GLN A 19 -9.76 4.56 2.31
CA GLN A 19 -10.90 4.55 3.24
C GLN A 19 -10.44 4.56 4.71
N LYS A 20 -9.40 3.79 5.04
CA LYS A 20 -8.87 3.67 6.40
C LYS A 20 -8.02 4.87 6.80
N PHE A 21 -7.33 5.49 5.84
CA PHE A 21 -6.43 6.62 6.03
C PHE A 21 -6.82 7.77 5.10
N ALA A 22 -7.64 8.69 5.60
CA ALA A 22 -8.07 9.89 4.86
C ALA A 22 -6.91 10.81 4.45
N VAL A 23 -5.72 10.62 5.03
CA VAL A 23 -4.48 11.32 4.66
C VAL A 23 -3.89 10.82 3.34
N LEU A 24 -4.22 9.61 2.90
CA LEU A 24 -3.70 9.03 1.67
C LEU A 24 -4.47 9.53 0.46
N THR A 25 -3.76 10.08 -0.52
CA THR A 25 -4.34 10.47 -1.79
C THR A 25 -4.12 9.41 -2.86
N ASP A 26 -4.79 9.54 -4.00
CA ASP A 26 -4.54 8.63 -5.14
C ASP A 26 -3.08 8.73 -5.60
N ASN A 27 -2.47 9.92 -5.54
CA ASN A 27 -1.07 10.15 -5.90
C ASN A 27 -0.10 9.39 -4.99
N ASP A 28 -0.37 9.33 -3.70
CA ASP A 28 0.46 8.58 -2.74
C ASP A 28 0.33 7.07 -2.94
N LEU A 29 -0.76 6.64 -3.58
CA LEU A 29 -1.06 5.25 -3.86
C LEU A 29 -0.82 4.83 -5.32
N MET A 30 -0.25 5.74 -6.12
CA MET A 30 0.13 5.43 -7.49
C MET A 30 1.29 4.44 -7.49
N HIS A 31 0.98 3.22 -7.93
CA HIS A 31 1.97 2.20 -8.20
C HIS A 31 2.19 2.13 -9.70
N GLU A 32 3.28 2.73 -10.15
CA GLU A 32 3.88 2.42 -11.44
C GLU A 32 4.69 1.13 -11.30
N GLU A 33 4.57 0.21 -12.25
CA GLU A 33 5.28 -1.07 -12.23
C GLU A 33 6.80 -0.81 -12.08
N GLY A 34 7.36 -1.25 -10.94
CA GLY A 34 8.77 -1.00 -10.57
C GLY A 34 8.98 0.05 -9.46
N LYS A 35 7.99 0.89 -9.14
CA LYS A 35 8.08 1.93 -8.08
C LYS A 35 7.44 1.53 -6.74
N ARG A 36 7.21 0.23 -6.52
CA ARG A 36 6.57 -0.26 -5.29
C ARG A 36 7.33 0.15 -4.03
N ASP A 37 8.66 0.11 -4.08
CA ASP A 37 9.50 0.44 -2.92
C ASP A 37 9.43 1.94 -2.57
N GLU A 38 9.43 2.82 -3.59
CA GLU A 38 9.22 4.27 -3.40
C GLU A 38 7.86 4.56 -2.79
N MET A 39 6.81 3.88 -3.27
CA MET A 39 5.47 4.04 -2.74
C MET A 39 5.38 3.61 -1.27
N ILE A 40 5.97 2.46 -0.91
CA ILE A 40 6.04 2.00 0.48
C ILE A 40 6.80 3.03 1.34
N GLY A 41 7.91 3.58 0.84
CA GLY A 41 8.67 4.62 1.54
C GLY A 41 7.84 5.89 1.81
N LYS A 42 7.08 6.36 0.81
CA LYS A 42 6.15 7.49 1.00
C LYS A 42 5.07 7.16 2.03
N LEU A 43 4.47 5.98 1.95
CA LEU A 43 3.46 5.52 2.91
C LEU A 43 4.00 5.49 4.33
N GLN A 44 5.25 5.07 4.54
CA GLN A 44 5.87 5.09 5.86
C GLN A 44 5.94 6.53 6.43
N ILE A 45 6.27 7.50 5.59
CA ILE A 45 6.39 8.91 5.98
C ILE A 45 5.01 9.52 6.24
N ILE A 46 4.05 9.32 5.33
CA ILE A 46 2.71 9.93 5.39
C ILE A 46 1.91 9.36 6.56
N LEU A 47 1.95 8.04 6.73
CA LEU A 47 1.25 7.36 7.83
C LEU A 47 2.03 7.42 9.14
N GLY A 48 3.29 7.83 9.12
CA GLY A 48 4.19 7.74 10.27
C GLY A 48 4.37 6.30 10.78
N LYS A 49 4.23 5.31 9.90
CA LYS A 49 4.24 3.87 10.24
C LYS A 49 5.51 3.21 9.75
N THR A 50 5.95 2.19 10.48
CA THR A 50 7.07 1.36 10.03
C THR A 50 6.66 0.46 8.88
N LYS A 51 7.63 0.00 8.10
CA LYS A 51 7.40 -0.99 7.04
C LYS A 51 6.69 -2.24 7.55
N GLU A 52 6.96 -2.64 8.80
CA GLU A 52 6.33 -3.79 9.45
C GLU A 52 4.84 -3.56 9.74
N GLU A 53 4.49 -2.39 10.28
CA GLU A 53 3.09 -1.96 10.47
C GLU A 53 2.33 -1.91 9.14
N LEU A 54 2.95 -1.35 8.10
CA LEU A 54 2.40 -1.31 6.75
C LEU A 54 2.17 -2.71 6.17
N ASN A 55 3.14 -3.62 6.34
CA ASN A 55 2.99 -5.00 5.91
C ASN A 55 1.88 -5.72 6.67
N LYS A 56 1.72 -5.49 7.98
CA LYS A 56 0.59 -6.03 8.74
C LYS A 56 -0.74 -5.52 8.20
N ILE A 57 -0.86 -4.21 7.98
CA ILE A 57 -2.07 -3.62 7.40
C ILE A 57 -2.36 -4.26 6.04
N LEU A 58 -1.37 -4.35 5.15
CA LEU A 58 -1.51 -4.96 3.83
C LEU A 58 -1.78 -6.47 3.88
N ALA A 59 -1.37 -7.17 4.94
CA ALA A 59 -1.65 -8.59 5.14
C ALA A 59 -3.04 -8.84 5.74
N GLU A 60 -3.60 -7.86 6.44
CA GLU A 60 -4.97 -7.87 6.96
C GLU A 60 -6.01 -7.38 5.94
N LEU A 61 -5.58 -6.93 4.76
CA LEU A 61 -6.40 -6.45 3.63
C LEU A 61 -6.51 -7.51 2.54
#